data_AF-W7KTS4-F1
#
_entry.id   AF-W7KTS4-F1
#
_cell.length_a   1.000
_cell.length_b   1.000
_cell.length_c   1.000
_cell.angle_alpha   90.00
_cell.angle_beta   90.00
_cell.angle_gamma   90.00
#
_symmetry.space_group_name_H-M   'P 1'
#
loop_
_entity.id
_entity.type
_entity.pdbx_description
1 polymer ?
#
loop_
_entity_poly.entity_id
_entity_poly.type
_entity_poly.pdbx_seq_one_letter_code
_entity_poly.pdbx_strand_id
1 'polypeptide(L)'
;MDILYRILLYIHVSSAILSVGPFFILIPIVNKLGTAHPGVQQAYIGIFRTSVRLVKHAGHVLVGSGILLIMNSHWAWTTSWVVATLAVMGGSVFFLARAFTPVLRKFDEPGADQHFLIRKLTRSVWIYLFLLMLMLWFMVAKPVLWQG
;
A
#
# COMPACT_ATOMS: atom_id res chain seq x y z
N MET A 1 -27.34 1.99 14.56
CA MET A 1 -25.90 2.04 14.21
C MET A 1 -25.15 1.44 15.38
N ASP A 2 -24.86 0.14 15.33
CA ASP A 2 -24.19 -0.56 16.44
C ASP A 2 -22.79 0.00 16.70
N ILE A 3 -22.41 0.03 17.98
CA ILE A 3 -21.10 0.53 18.41
C ILE A 3 -19.95 -0.25 17.75
N LEU A 4 -20.15 -1.55 17.51
CA LEU A 4 -19.23 -2.42 16.79
C LEU A 4 -18.97 -1.93 15.36
N TYR A 5 -20.02 -1.57 14.61
CA TYR A 5 -19.89 -1.06 13.25
C TYR A 5 -19.05 0.22 13.21
N ARG A 6 -19.27 1.14 14.16
CA ARG A 6 -18.48 2.39 14.27
C ARG A 6 -17.02 2.12 14.57
N ILE A 7 -16.73 1.18 15.47
CA ILE A 7 -15.36 0.76 15.80
C ILE A 7 -14.68 0.15 14.56
N LEU A 8 -15.36 -0.76 13.86
CA LEU A 8 -14.82 -1.38 12.64
C LEU A 8 -14.54 -0.33 11.56
N LEU A 9 -15.44 0.63 11.37
CA LEU A 9 -15.26 1.73 10.42
C LEU A 9 -14.05 2.59 10.79
N TYR A 10 -13.90 2.94 12.07
CA TYR A 10 -12.75 3.71 12.54
C TYR A 10 -11.42 2.97 12.33
N ILE A 11 -11.38 1.67 12.63
CA ILE A 11 -10.23 0.80 12.38
C ILE A 11 -9.92 0.76 10.88
N HIS A 12 -10.95 0.59 10.04
CA HIS A 12 -10.81 0.54 8.59
C HIS A 12 -10.18 1.82 8.03
N VAL A 13 -10.74 2.98 8.37
CA VAL A 13 -10.20 4.28 7.93
C VAL A 13 -8.78 4.51 8.46
N SER A 14 -8.52 4.18 9.73
CA SER A 14 -7.18 4.32 10.32
C SER A 14 -6.15 3.44 9.62
N SER A 15 -6.53 2.20 9.29
CA SER A 15 -5.66 1.27 8.55
C SER A 15 -5.42 1.72 7.10
N ALA A 16 -6.38 2.41 6.47
CA ALA A 16 -6.19 3.03 5.16
C ALA A 16 -5.14 4.14 5.24
N ILE A 17 -5.24 5.02 6.25
CA ILE A 17 -4.27 6.10 6.49
C ILE A 17 -2.87 5.52 6.72
N LEU A 18 -2.74 4.48 7.56
CA LEU A 18 -1.45 3.83 7.83
C LEU A 18 -0.88 3.08 6.62
N SER A 19 -1.73 2.61 5.69
CA SER A 19 -1.29 1.94 4.46
C SER A 19 -0.77 2.93 3.41
N VAL A 20 -1.35 4.14 3.36
CA VAL A 20 -1.00 5.16 2.36
C VAL A 20 0.10 6.10 2.85
N GLY A 21 -0.03 6.61 4.08
CA GLY A 21 0.80 7.68 4.63
C GLY A 21 2.31 7.47 4.47
N PRO A 22 2.87 6.29 4.79
CA PRO A 22 4.31 6.05 4.66
C PRO A 22 4.86 6.29 3.25
N PHE A 23 4.09 6.05 2.18
CA PHE A 23 4.59 6.23 0.81
C PHE A 23 4.89 7.67 0.45
N PHE A 24 4.14 8.64 1.00
CA PHE A 24 4.45 10.06 0.80
C PHE A 24 5.81 10.44 1.37
N ILE A 25 6.24 9.80 2.47
CA ILE A 25 7.55 9.99 3.08
C ILE A 25 8.64 9.24 2.27
N LEU A 26 8.30 8.10 1.67
CA LEU A 26 9.25 7.33 0.85
C LEU A 26 9.64 8.03 -0.45
N ILE A 27 8.79 8.92 -1.00
CA ILE A 27 9.10 9.70 -2.22
C ILE A 27 10.35 10.57 -2.06
N PRO A 28 10.46 11.48 -1.08
CA PRO A 28 11.68 12.28 -0.90
C PRO A 28 12.88 11.41 -0.49
N ILE A 29 12.67 10.31 0.24
CA ILE A 29 13.76 9.43 0.67
C ILE A 29 14.38 8.69 -0.53
N VAL A 30 13.57 8.17 -1.45
CA VAL A 30 14.09 7.43 -2.61
C VAL A 30 14.88 8.33 -3.55
N ASN A 31 14.47 9.59 -3.70
CA ASN A 31 15.19 10.58 -4.49
C ASN A 31 16.56 10.92 -3.87
N LYS A 32 16.65 10.93 -2.53
CA LYS A 32 17.92 11.17 -1.82
C LYS A 32 18.83 9.94 -1.74
N LEU A 33 18.30 8.74 -2.04
CA LEU A 33 19.06 7.49 -1.94
C LEU A 33 20.27 7.46 -2.89
N GLY A 34 20.16 8.07 -4.08
CA GLY A 34 21.21 8.07 -5.10
C GLY A 34 22.36 9.04 -4.87
N THR A 35 22.17 10.01 -3.98
CA THR A 35 23.18 11.03 -3.65
C THR A 35 23.72 10.88 -2.22
N ALA A 36 23.20 9.92 -1.46
CA ALA A 36 23.57 9.72 -0.07
C ALA A 36 24.90 8.98 0.07
N HIS A 37 25.70 9.36 1.08
CA HIS A 37 26.86 8.57 1.48
C HIS A 37 26.42 7.18 1.98
N PRO A 38 27.28 6.15 1.88
CA PRO A 38 26.92 4.75 2.18
C PRO A 38 26.25 4.54 3.56
N GLY A 39 26.73 5.23 4.61
CA GLY A 39 26.12 5.13 5.94
C GLY A 39 24.69 5.70 6.02
N VAL A 40 24.43 6.81 5.30
CA VAL A 40 23.10 7.42 5.21
C VAL A 40 22.18 6.59 4.31
N GLN A 41 22.73 6.00 3.25
CA GLN A 41 22.01 5.14 2.34
C GLN A 41 21.40 3.93 3.06
N GLN A 42 22.19 3.29 3.94
CA GLN A 42 21.71 2.17 4.76
C GLN A 42 20.59 2.59 5.73
N ALA A 43 20.70 3.78 6.34
CA ALA A 43 19.63 4.31 7.18
C ALA A 43 18.33 4.53 6.38
N TYR A 44 18.41 5.07 5.16
CA TYR A 44 17.24 5.26 4.29
C TYR A 44 16.62 3.93 3.84
N ILE A 45 17.42 2.92 3.54
CA ILE A 45 16.94 1.56 3.24
C ILE A 45 16.23 0.96 4.46
N GLY A 46 16.74 1.21 5.67
CA GLY A 46 16.11 0.82 6.94
C GLY A 46 14.72 1.45 7.12
N ILE A 47 14.58 2.75 6.82
CA ILE A 47 13.29 3.44 6.81
C ILE A 47 12.35 2.78 5.79
N PHE A 48 12.82 2.53 4.57
CA PHE A 48 12.06 1.83 3.53
C PHE A 48 11.51 0.48 3.99
N ARG A 49 12.37 -0.37 4.58
CA ARG A 49 11.97 -1.68 5.10
C ARG A 49 10.90 -1.57 6.18
N THR A 50 11.06 -0.60 7.08
CA THR A 50 10.14 -0.37 8.19
C THR A 50 8.79 0.13 7.69
N SER A 51 8.78 1.10 6.78
CA SER A 51 7.59 1.62 6.11
C SER A 51 6.86 0.54 5.33
N VAL A 52 7.55 -0.25 4.51
CA VAL A 52 6.93 -1.36 3.75
C VAL A 52 6.34 -2.42 4.69
N ARG A 53 7.02 -2.73 5.80
CA ARG A 53 6.49 -3.65 6.82
C ARG A 53 5.23 -3.08 7.48
N LEU A 54 5.24 -1.82 7.89
CA LEU A 54 4.08 -1.16 8.49
C LEU A 54 2.87 -1.20 7.55
N VAL A 55 3.08 -0.80 6.30
CA VAL A 55 2.05 -0.84 5.24
C VAL A 55 1.50 -2.25 5.06
N LYS A 56 2.35 -3.28 5.07
CA LYS A 56 1.88 -4.66 4.96
C LYS A 56 0.91 -5.01 6.09
N HIS A 57 1.22 -4.67 7.34
CA HIS A 57 0.34 -4.96 8.48
C HIS A 57 -0.95 -4.14 8.41
N ALA A 58 -0.82 -2.83 8.14
CA ALA A 58 -1.96 -1.94 7.96
C ALA A 58 -2.88 -2.41 6.82
N GLY A 59 -2.30 -2.90 5.72
CA GLY A 59 -3.04 -3.46 4.59
C GLY A 59 -3.84 -4.71 4.96
N HIS A 60 -3.30 -5.62 5.78
CA HIS A 60 -4.08 -6.78 6.26
C HIS A 60 -5.24 -6.34 7.15
N VAL A 61 -5.02 -5.36 8.03
CA VAL A 61 -6.08 -4.79 8.87
C VAL A 61 -7.15 -4.11 8.02
N LEU A 62 -6.74 -3.38 6.97
CA LEU A 62 -7.64 -2.74 6.01
C LEU A 62 -8.53 -3.76 5.28
N VAL A 63 -7.91 -4.83 4.77
CA VAL A 63 -8.62 -5.94 4.11
C VAL A 63 -9.62 -6.59 5.06
N GLY A 64 -9.14 -7.00 6.24
CA GLY A 64 -9.96 -7.74 7.22
C GLY A 64 -11.12 -6.90 7.73
N SER A 65 -10.87 -5.63 8.08
CA SER A 65 -11.94 -4.71 8.50
C SER A 65 -12.91 -4.38 7.37
N GLY A 66 -12.45 -4.28 6.12
CA GLY A 66 -13.32 -4.06 4.96
C GLY A 66 -14.26 -5.23 4.71
N ILE A 67 -13.75 -6.47 4.79
CA ILE A 67 -14.55 -7.70 4.70
C ILE A 67 -15.62 -7.71 5.80
N LEU A 68 -15.22 -7.45 7.06
CA LEU A 68 -16.16 -7.41 8.18
C LEU A 68 -17.22 -6.32 8.00
N LEU A 69 -16.87 -5.15 7.47
CA LEU A 69 -17.83 -4.09 7.18
C LEU A 69 -18.82 -4.49 6.09
N ILE A 70 -18.37 -5.18 5.03
CA ILE A 70 -19.27 -5.67 3.97
C ILE A 70 -20.24 -6.71 4.54
N MET A 71 -19.75 -7.68 5.32
CA MET A 71 -20.57 -8.69 5.98
C MET A 71 -21.63 -8.10 6.92
N ASN A 72 -21.33 -6.96 7.55
CA ASN A 72 -22.25 -6.24 8.43
C ASN A 72 -23.02 -5.12 7.71
N SER A 73 -22.92 -5.04 6.38
CA SER A 73 -23.62 -4.06 5.56
C SER A 73 -24.66 -4.73 4.67
N HIS A 74 -25.52 -3.91 4.06
CA HIS A 74 -26.51 -4.36 3.08
C HIS A 74 -25.96 -4.45 1.65
N TRP A 75 -24.65 -4.22 1.45
CA TRP A 75 -24.06 -4.25 0.11
C TRP A 75 -23.83 -5.68 -0.36
N ALA A 76 -24.28 -5.99 -1.58
CA ALA A 76 -24.00 -7.27 -2.22
C ALA A 76 -22.51 -7.38 -2.58
N TRP A 77 -21.95 -8.59 -2.45
CA TRP A 77 -20.57 -8.89 -2.86
C TRP A 77 -20.33 -8.71 -4.37
N THR A 78 -21.39 -8.73 -5.18
CA THR A 78 -21.38 -8.51 -6.63
C THR A 78 -21.32 -7.03 -7.02
N THR A 79 -21.51 -6.11 -6.05
CA THR A 79 -21.52 -4.67 -6.32
C THR A 79 -20.18 -4.27 -6.96
N SER A 80 -20.25 -3.52 -8.06
CA SER A 80 -19.08 -3.23 -8.90
C SER A 80 -17.90 -2.63 -8.14
N TRP A 81 -18.16 -1.67 -7.26
CA TRP A 81 -17.09 -1.02 -6.48
C TRP A 81 -16.46 -1.97 -5.45
N VAL A 82 -17.24 -2.91 -4.90
CA VAL A 82 -16.73 -3.93 -3.96
C VAL A 82 -15.77 -4.85 -4.69
N VAL A 83 -16.20 -5.42 -5.82
CA VAL A 83 -15.37 -6.32 -6.64
C VAL A 83 -14.12 -5.61 -7.14
N ALA A 84 -14.25 -4.39 -7.67
CA ALA A 84 -13.12 -3.59 -8.14
C ALA A 84 -12.13 -3.29 -7.01
N THR A 85 -12.61 -2.95 -5.82
CA THR A 85 -11.76 -2.71 -4.64
C THR A 85 -11.01 -3.97 -4.25
N LEU A 86 -11.68 -5.13 -4.16
CA LEU A 86 -11.05 -6.41 -3.83
C LEU A 86 -9.99 -6.80 -4.85
N ALA A 87 -10.27 -6.60 -6.15
CA ALA A 87 -9.33 -6.89 -7.23
C ALA A 87 -8.06 -6.01 -7.14
N VAL A 88 -8.23 -4.69 -7.00
CA VAL A 88 -7.09 -3.76 -6.85
C VAL A 88 -6.32 -4.03 -5.57
N MET A 89 -7.02 -4.29 -4.45
CA MET A 89 -6.40 -4.60 -3.17
C MET A 89 -5.57 -5.88 -3.25
N GLY A 90 -6.10 -6.98 -3.81
CA GLY A 90 -5.34 -8.20 -4.04
C GLY A 90 -4.12 -7.99 -4.93
N GLY A 91 -4.29 -7.25 -6.03
CA GLY A 91 -3.19 -6.86 -6.92
C GLY A 91 -2.12 -6.03 -6.22
N SER A 92 -2.53 -5.10 -5.35
CA SER A 92 -1.62 -4.26 -4.56
C SER A 92 -0.78 -5.07 -3.57
N VAL A 93 -1.36 -6.04 -2.87
CA VAL A 93 -0.64 -6.88 -1.90
C VAL A 93 0.42 -7.71 -2.63
N PHE A 94 0.05 -8.30 -3.76
CA PHE A 94 0.97 -9.03 -4.62
C PHE A 94 2.09 -8.11 -5.16
N PHE A 95 1.74 -6.92 -5.63
CA PHE A 95 2.71 -5.93 -6.10
C PHE A 95 3.67 -5.51 -5.00
N LEU A 96 3.19 -5.22 -3.79
CA LEU A 96 4.02 -4.81 -2.66
C LEU A 96 5.08 -5.87 -2.35
N ALA A 97 4.67 -7.13 -2.27
CA ALA A 97 5.56 -8.25 -2.01
C ALA A 97 6.61 -8.42 -3.12
N ARG A 98 6.20 -8.33 -4.39
CA ARG A 98 7.06 -8.63 -5.56
C ARG A 98 7.90 -7.45 -6.04
N ALA A 99 7.46 -6.21 -5.83
CA ALA A 99 8.14 -5.01 -6.35
C ALA A 99 9.14 -4.41 -5.35
N PHE A 100 8.86 -4.50 -4.04
CA PHE A 100 9.71 -3.89 -3.01
C PHE A 100 10.67 -4.88 -2.38
N THR A 101 10.19 -6.05 -1.93
CA THR A 101 11.03 -7.05 -1.22
C THR A 101 12.30 -7.44 -1.98
N PRO A 102 12.25 -7.83 -3.27
CA PRO A 102 13.47 -8.23 -3.97
C PRO A 102 14.40 -7.05 -4.24
N VAL A 103 13.85 -5.85 -4.45
CA VAL A 103 14.66 -4.64 -4.69
C VAL A 103 15.41 -4.26 -3.42
N LEU A 104 14.73 -4.25 -2.26
CA LEU A 104 15.33 -3.95 -0.96
C LEU A 104 16.39 -4.98 -0.53
N ARG A 105 16.27 -6.24 -0.96
CA ARG A 105 17.28 -7.28 -0.71
C ARG A 105 18.53 -7.08 -1.58
N LYS A 106 18.36 -6.71 -2.85
CA LYS A 106 19.48 -6.47 -3.77
C LYS A 106 20.37 -5.29 -3.39
N PHE A 107 19.86 -4.35 -2.57
CA PHE A 107 20.69 -3.27 -2.04
C PHE A 107 21.82 -3.75 -1.13
N ASP A 108 21.70 -4.94 -0.53
CA ASP A 108 22.74 -5.53 0.33
C ASP A 108 23.74 -6.41 -0.46
N GLU A 109 23.51 -6.64 -1.76
CA GLU A 109 24.35 -7.49 -2.59
C GLU A 109 25.61 -6.73 -3.08
N PRO A 110 26.83 -7.27 -2.88
CA PRO A 110 28.05 -6.67 -3.40
C PRO A 110 28.01 -6.56 -4.93
N GLY A 111 28.32 -5.38 -5.47
CA GLY A 111 28.35 -5.14 -6.92
C GLY A 111 26.99 -4.84 -7.58
N ALA A 112 25.92 -4.69 -6.80
CA ALA A 112 24.63 -4.30 -7.34
C ALA A 112 24.65 -2.87 -7.92
N ASP A 113 24.05 -2.69 -9.10
CA ASP A 113 23.86 -1.37 -9.70
C ASP A 113 22.83 -0.56 -8.90
N GLN A 114 23.34 0.25 -7.98
CA GLN A 114 22.57 1.13 -7.10
C GLN A 114 21.66 2.06 -7.90
N HIS A 115 22.15 2.61 -9.01
CA HIS A 115 21.40 3.54 -9.86
C HIS A 115 20.20 2.86 -10.52
N PHE A 116 20.36 1.61 -10.97
CA PHE A 116 19.26 0.80 -11.46
C PHE A 116 18.25 0.46 -10.37
N LEU A 117 18.72 0.03 -9.18
CA LEU A 117 17.85 -0.32 -8.06
C LEU A 117 17.03 0.88 -7.57
N ILE A 118 17.63 2.06 -7.48
CA ILE A 118 16.95 3.29 -7.08
C ILE A 118 15.85 3.65 -8.07
N ARG A 119 16.15 3.68 -9.38
CA ARG A 119 15.13 3.96 -10.42
C ARG A 119 13.98 2.98 -10.35
N LYS A 120 14.27 1.69 -10.15
CA LYS A 120 13.25 0.65 -9.98
C LYS A 120 12.42 0.87 -8.71
N LEU A 121 13.05 1.21 -7.59
CA LEU A 121 12.37 1.49 -6.32
C LEU A 121 11.47 2.74 -6.42
N THR A 122 11.96 3.83 -7.03
CA THR A 122 11.18 5.05 -7.26
C THR A 122 9.94 4.76 -8.10
N ARG A 123 10.10 4.02 -9.21
CA ARG A 123 8.96 3.63 -10.04
C ARG A 123 7.97 2.77 -9.25
N SER A 124 8.44 1.84 -8.44
CA SER A 124 7.57 1.00 -7.58
C SER A 124 6.80 1.83 -6.56
N VAL A 125 7.43 2.82 -5.91
CA VAL A 125 6.78 3.75 -4.98
C VAL A 125 5.61 4.48 -5.65
N TRP A 126 5.85 5.05 -6.84
CA TRP A 126 4.82 5.79 -7.58
C TRP A 126 3.68 4.89 -8.05
N ILE A 127 3.99 3.72 -8.63
CA ILE A 127 2.96 2.76 -9.05
C ILE A 127 2.11 2.33 -7.86
N TYR A 128 2.75 2.02 -6.73
CA TYR A 128 2.02 1.58 -5.56
C TYR A 128 1.14 2.69 -4.97
N LEU A 129 1.66 3.92 -4.90
CA LEU A 129 0.87 5.07 -4.46
C LEU A 129 -0.35 5.28 -5.38
N PHE A 130 -0.17 5.17 -6.70
CA PHE A 130 -1.27 5.23 -7.66
C PHE A 130 -2.31 4.13 -7.41
N LEU A 131 -1.88 2.88 -7.19
CA LEU A 131 -2.78 1.77 -6.86
C LEU A 131 -3.57 2.03 -5.57
N LEU A 132 -2.93 2.57 -4.54
CA LEU A 132 -3.60 2.92 -3.29
C LEU A 132 -4.59 4.08 -3.46
N MET A 133 -4.26 5.09 -4.27
CA MET A 133 -5.17 6.18 -4.60
C MET A 133 -6.39 5.68 -5.38
N LEU A 134 -6.19 4.76 -6.33
CA LEU A 134 -7.26 4.13 -7.07
C LEU A 134 -8.18 3.30 -6.15
N MET A 135 -7.60 2.56 -5.21
CA MET A 135 -8.35 1.81 -4.20
C MET A 135 -9.19 2.74 -3.30
N LEU A 136 -8.59 3.83 -2.81
CA LEU A 136 -9.31 4.84 -2.02
C LEU A 136 -10.46 5.45 -2.83
N TRP A 137 -10.24 5.76 -4.10
CA TRP A 137 -11.28 6.28 -4.98
C TRP A 137 -12.46 5.31 -5.10
N PHE A 138 -12.22 4.01 -5.29
CA PHE A 138 -13.30 3.01 -5.32
C PHE A 138 -14.09 2.94 -4.02
N MET A 139 -13.42 3.05 -2.87
CA MET A 139 -14.07 3.03 -1.56
C MET A 139 -14.92 4.29 -1.28
N VAL A 140 -14.46 5.46 -1.75
CA VAL A 140 -15.11 6.76 -1.47
C VAL A 140 -16.18 7.08 -2.51
N ALA A 141 -15.84 7.04 -3.80
CA ALA A 141 -16.76 7.41 -4.88
C ALA A 141 -17.77 6.31 -5.20
N LYS A 142 -17.47 5.05 -4.85
CA LYS A 142 -18.32 3.87 -5.10
C LYS A 142 -18.90 3.83 -6.53
N PRO A 143 -18.03 3.91 -7.57
CA PRO A 143 -18.50 4.02 -8.94
C PRO A 143 -19.28 2.77 -9.36
N VAL A 144 -20.40 3.00 -10.06
CA VAL A 144 -21.18 1.94 -10.69
C VAL A 144 -20.56 1.65 -12.05
N LEU A 145 -19.70 0.63 -12.11
CA LEU A 145 -19.02 0.22 -13.34
C LEU A 145 -19.86 -0.79 -14.15
N TRP A 146 -20.70 -1.55 -13.45
CA TRP A 146 -21.73 -2.41 -14.01
C TRP A 146 -22.89 -2.50 -13.01
N GLN A 147 -24.09 -2.75 -13.50
CA GLN A 147 -25.23 -3.08 -12.65
C GLN A 147 -25.05 -4.53 -12.18
N GLY A 148 -25.06 -4.75 -10.87
CA GLY A 148 -24.90 -6.05 -10.24
C GLY A 148 -26.03 -6.33 -9.27
#